data_AF-A0A412WSJ8-F1
#
_entry.id   AF-A0A412WSJ8-F1
#
_cell.length_a   1.000
_cell.length_b   1.000
_cell.length_c   1.000
_cell.angle_alpha   90.00
_cell.angle_beta   90.00
_cell.angle_gamma   90.00
#
_symmetry.space_group_name_H-M   'P 1'
#
loop_
_entity.id
_entity.type
_entity.pdbx_description
1 polymer ?
#
loop_
_entity_poly.entity_id
_entity_poly.type
_entity_poly.pdbx_seq_one_letter_code
_entity_poly.pdbx_strand_id
1 'polypeptide(L)'
;MENLPLIFKRYTSENEGKELLGAVELRLELPGETDVRLGITAITFLVDWGDGESDHSAAHHYEQAGYYRVRVVGTAISQLDVSKCHLTELKLDKCPLLENLNCAYNRLITLELVCCPKLKLLNCSGNRLSVLRSRCNRGLVYLDCSDNVLQSLELDACPDLLYLFCFSNRLHSLYLGGCDDLVCVDIGGNGFEAEALNQLFSSLPAFTEGREATIRFEQPNGSERKCRMELLHAKGWKVV
;
A
#
# COMPACT_ATOMS: atom_id res chain seq x y z
N MET A 1 -18.11 -7.27 22.31
CA MET A 1 -18.33 -8.26 21.25
C MET A 1 -19.52 -7.78 20.44
N GLU A 2 -19.30 -7.17 19.27
CA GLU A 2 -20.39 -6.76 18.39
C GLU A 2 -21.18 -8.01 17.96
N ASN A 3 -22.51 -7.92 17.95
CA ASN A 3 -23.38 -9.01 17.50
C ASN A 3 -23.20 -9.19 15.98
N LEU A 4 -22.30 -10.09 15.58
CA LEU A 4 -22.14 -10.48 14.19
C LEU A 4 -23.47 -11.03 13.64
N PRO A 5 -23.86 -10.69 12.39
CA PRO A 5 -25.05 -11.25 11.74
C PRO A 5 -25.04 -12.79 11.76
N LEU A 6 -26.22 -13.42 11.77
CA LEU A 6 -26.35 -14.87 11.84
C LEU A 6 -25.61 -15.61 10.71
N ILE A 7 -25.53 -14.99 9.52
CA ILE A 7 -24.79 -15.55 8.38
C ILE A 7 -23.28 -15.62 8.66
N PHE A 8 -22.69 -14.62 9.35
CA PHE A 8 -21.30 -14.68 9.78
C PHE A 8 -21.09 -15.74 10.85
N LYS A 9 -22.01 -15.87 11.82
CA LYS A 9 -21.92 -16.93 12.84
C LYS A 9 -21.93 -18.32 12.20
N ARG A 10 -22.80 -18.55 11.21
CA ARG A 10 -22.86 -19.80 10.42
C ARG A 10 -21.58 -20.02 9.61
N TYR A 11 -21.13 -19.00 8.88
CA TYR A 11 -19.90 -19.05 8.10
C TYR A 11 -18.66 -19.35 8.96
N THR A 12 -18.59 -18.80 10.17
CA THR A 12 -17.52 -19.13 11.13
C THR A 12 -17.63 -20.54 11.70
N SER A 13 -18.85 -21.05 11.93
CA SER A 13 -19.06 -22.41 12.46
C SER A 13 -18.80 -23.50 11.43
N GLU A 14 -19.14 -23.27 10.15
CA GLU A 14 -18.95 -24.23 9.06
C GLU A 14 -17.47 -24.41 8.71
N ASN A 15 -16.62 -23.41 8.99
CA ASN A 15 -15.19 -23.44 8.69
C ASN A 15 -14.31 -23.96 9.87
N GLU A 16 -14.91 -24.53 10.92
CA GLU A 16 -14.31 -25.31 12.03
C GLU A 16 -12.85 -24.98 12.44
N GLY A 17 -12.47 -23.69 12.57
CA GLY A 17 -11.20 -23.27 13.17
C GLY A 17 -9.90 -23.79 12.52
N LYS A 18 -9.96 -24.38 11.31
CA LYS A 18 -8.78 -24.93 10.61
C LYS A 18 -8.25 -24.02 9.51
N GLU A 19 -9.03 -23.08 9.01
CA GLU A 19 -8.58 -22.08 8.02
C GLU A 19 -8.44 -20.70 8.67
N LEU A 20 -7.34 -20.00 8.38
CA LEU A 20 -7.11 -18.63 8.85
C LEU A 20 -8.19 -17.71 8.25
N LEU A 21 -9.22 -17.43 9.05
CA LEU A 21 -10.22 -16.42 8.75
C LEU A 21 -9.56 -15.05 8.84
N GLY A 22 -9.29 -14.45 7.68
CA GLY A 22 -8.93 -13.05 7.57
C GLY A 22 -10.18 -12.19 7.65
N ALA A 23 -10.06 -11.06 8.34
CA ALA A 23 -11.11 -10.06 8.44
C ALA A 23 -10.59 -8.72 7.95
N VAL A 24 -11.36 -8.11 7.05
CA VAL A 24 -11.09 -6.77 6.54
C VAL A 24 -12.26 -5.89 6.93
N GLU A 25 -12.00 -4.78 7.60
CA GLU A 25 -13.00 -3.75 7.87
C GLU A 25 -12.71 -2.51 7.03
N LEU A 26 -13.74 -2.06 6.32
CA LEU A 26 -13.70 -0.89 5.45
C LEU A 26 -14.70 0.14 5.99
N ARG A 27 -14.30 1.41 6.04
CA ARG A 27 -15.24 2.53 6.22
C ARG A 27 -15.34 3.34 4.94
N LEU A 28 -16.52 3.33 4.34
CA LEU A 28 -16.82 4.05 3.11
C LEU A 28 -17.55 5.35 3.45
N GLU A 29 -17.23 6.41 2.72
CA GLU A 29 -17.95 7.69 2.75
C GLU A 29 -18.46 8.02 1.34
N LEU A 30 -19.68 7.57 1.05
CA LEU A 30 -20.27 7.63 -0.28
C LEU A 30 -20.97 8.98 -0.49
N PRO A 31 -20.74 9.66 -1.64
CA PRO A 31 -21.30 10.97 -1.92
C PRO A 31 -22.78 10.95 -2.37
N GLY A 32 -23.32 9.75 -2.64
CA GLY A 32 -24.63 9.54 -3.26
C GLY A 32 -24.73 8.13 -3.79
N GLU A 33 -25.61 7.92 -4.78
CA GLU A 33 -25.72 6.66 -5.51
C GLU A 33 -24.35 6.23 -6.04
N THR A 34 -23.86 5.06 -5.60
CA THR A 34 -22.49 4.60 -5.88
C THR A 34 -22.43 3.08 -6.02
N ASP A 35 -21.81 2.61 -7.09
CA ASP A 35 -21.37 1.22 -7.22
C ASP A 35 -20.01 1.05 -6.54
N VAL A 36 -19.92 0.11 -5.60
CA VAL A 36 -18.66 -0.30 -4.97
C VAL A 36 -18.26 -1.66 -5.54
N ARG A 37 -16.99 -1.81 -5.93
CA ARG A 37 -16.42 -3.09 -6.40
C ARG A 37 -15.15 -3.38 -5.63
N LEU A 38 -15.09 -4.58 -5.07
CA LEU A 38 -13.93 -5.14 -4.37
C LEU A 38 -13.29 -6.18 -5.30
N GLY A 39 -11.97 -6.18 -5.43
CA GLY A 39 -11.22 -7.30 -5.99
C GLY A 39 -10.77 -8.20 -4.86
N ILE A 40 -11.32 -9.42 -4.75
CA ILE A 40 -10.97 -10.34 -3.66
C ILE A 40 -10.53 -11.67 -4.28
N THR A 41 -9.30 -12.08 -3.97
CA THR A 41 -8.86 -13.47 -4.22
C THR A 41 -8.73 -14.17 -2.88
N ALA A 42 -9.58 -15.19 -2.68
CA ALA A 42 -9.65 -16.01 -1.46
C ALA A 42 -10.22 -17.39 -1.84
N ILE A 43 -10.10 -18.38 -0.95
CA ILE A 43 -10.76 -19.69 -1.15
C ILE A 43 -12.27 -19.51 -1.03
N THR A 44 -12.69 -18.83 0.03
CA THR A 44 -14.07 -18.36 0.21
C THR A 44 -14.05 -16.98 0.87
N PHE A 45 -15.09 -16.19 0.63
CA PHE A 45 -15.31 -14.93 1.34
C PHE A 45 -16.80 -14.63 1.45
N LEU A 46 -17.18 -13.82 2.43
CA LEU A 46 -18.50 -13.27 2.64
C LEU A 46 -18.33 -11.77 2.92
N VAL A 47 -19.17 -10.95 2.31
CA VAL A 47 -19.18 -9.50 2.48
C VAL A 47 -20.46 -9.09 3.21
N ASP A 48 -20.30 -8.35 4.31
CA ASP A 48 -21.34 -7.53 4.94
C ASP A 48 -21.22 -6.13 4.35
N TRP A 49 -22.21 -5.68 3.59
CA TRP A 49 -22.18 -4.38 2.92
C TRP A 49 -22.52 -3.22 3.87
N GLY A 50 -22.88 -3.50 5.12
CA GLY A 50 -23.08 -2.48 6.15
C GLY A 50 -24.38 -1.70 6.02
N ASP A 51 -25.26 -2.09 5.09
CA ASP A 51 -26.61 -1.56 4.88
C ASP A 51 -27.71 -2.58 5.24
N GLY A 52 -27.32 -3.73 5.78
CA GLY A 52 -28.20 -4.84 6.13
C GLY A 52 -28.14 -6.00 5.14
N GLU A 53 -27.49 -5.81 3.98
CA GLU A 53 -27.26 -6.88 3.01
C GLU A 53 -25.90 -7.56 3.23
N SER A 54 -25.86 -8.85 2.94
CA SER A 54 -24.63 -9.63 2.98
C SER A 54 -24.70 -10.76 1.97
N ASP A 55 -23.62 -10.94 1.21
CA ASP A 55 -23.56 -11.94 0.16
C ASP A 55 -22.11 -12.37 -0.15
N HIS A 56 -21.95 -13.22 -1.16
CA HIS A 56 -20.66 -13.65 -1.69
C HIS A 56 -20.25 -12.86 -2.93
N SER A 57 -20.91 -11.73 -3.20
CA SER A 57 -20.57 -10.87 -4.31
C SER A 57 -19.41 -9.96 -3.93
N ALA A 58 -18.67 -9.51 -4.92
CA ALA A 58 -17.61 -8.51 -4.74
C ALA A 58 -18.04 -7.15 -5.28
N ALA A 59 -19.34 -6.92 -5.46
CA ALA A 59 -19.88 -5.68 -5.98
C ALA A 59 -21.24 -5.37 -5.36
N HIS A 60 -21.44 -4.12 -4.95
CA HIS A 60 -22.68 -3.68 -4.32
C HIS A 60 -23.09 -2.30 -4.78
N HIS A 61 -24.39 -2.08 -4.86
CA HIS A 61 -24.96 -0.81 -5.25
C HIS A 61 -25.58 -0.13 -4.04
N TYR A 62 -25.09 1.07 -3.71
CA TYR A 62 -25.68 1.90 -2.66
C TYR A 62 -26.50 3.01 -3.29
N GLU A 63 -27.77 3.13 -2.92
CA GLU A 63 -28.67 4.16 -3.48
C GLU A 63 -28.46 5.55 -2.84
N GLN A 64 -27.88 5.61 -1.64
CA GLN A 64 -27.85 6.82 -0.82
C GLN A 64 -26.43 7.22 -0.44
N ALA A 65 -26.22 8.53 -0.27
CA ALA A 65 -25.03 9.06 0.38
C ALA A 65 -24.99 8.59 1.83
N GLY A 66 -23.81 8.33 2.37
CA GLY A 66 -23.69 7.91 3.75
C GLY A 66 -22.36 7.30 4.13
N TYR A 67 -22.31 6.87 5.39
CA TYR A 67 -21.19 6.16 5.96
C TYR A 67 -21.55 4.69 6.12
N TYR A 68 -20.80 3.82 5.45
CA TYR A 68 -21.03 2.37 5.47
C TYR A 68 -19.83 1.67 6.08
N ARG A 69 -20.09 0.68 6.94
CA ARG A 69 -19.05 -0.20 7.48
C ARG A 69 -19.16 -1.55 6.78
N VAL A 70 -18.31 -1.76 5.79
CA VAL A 70 -18.24 -3.04 5.07
C VAL A 70 -17.29 -3.97 5.80
N ARG A 71 -17.69 -5.22 6.02
CA ARG A 71 -16.81 -6.25 6.57
C ARG A 71 -16.68 -7.39 5.58
N VAL A 72 -15.44 -7.73 5.24
CA VAL A 72 -15.12 -8.93 4.47
C VAL A 72 -14.54 -9.96 5.44
N VAL A 73 -15.11 -11.15 5.48
CA VAL A 73 -14.52 -12.30 6.17
C VAL A 73 -14.29 -13.37 5.13
N GLY A 74 -13.07 -13.92 5.08
CA GLY A 74 -12.74 -14.95 4.11
C GLY A 74 -11.59 -15.82 4.55
N THR A 75 -11.46 -16.98 3.91
CA THR A 75 -10.36 -17.90 4.15
C THR A 75 -9.28 -17.74 3.08
N ALA A 76 -8.03 -17.63 3.52
CA ALA A 76 -6.86 -17.46 2.67
C ALA A 76 -6.94 -16.30 1.66
N ILE A 77 -7.35 -15.12 2.13
CA ILE A 77 -7.31 -13.88 1.32
C ILE A 77 -5.86 -13.60 0.91
N SER A 78 -5.58 -13.68 -0.39
CA SER A 78 -4.25 -13.49 -0.98
C SER A 78 -4.13 -12.21 -1.80
N GLN A 79 -5.24 -11.68 -2.32
CA GLN A 79 -5.28 -10.40 -3.00
C GLN A 79 -6.50 -9.60 -2.58
N LEU A 80 -6.31 -8.30 -2.37
CA LEU A 80 -7.37 -7.35 -2.06
C LEU A 80 -7.17 -6.07 -2.87
N ASP A 81 -8.14 -5.74 -3.73
CA ASP A 81 -8.27 -4.45 -4.40
C ASP A 81 -9.51 -3.73 -3.86
N VAL A 82 -9.26 -2.62 -3.19
CA VAL A 82 -10.27 -1.68 -2.69
C VAL A 82 -9.97 -0.27 -3.17
N SER A 83 -9.32 -0.16 -4.33
CA SER A 83 -9.02 1.13 -4.94
C SER A 83 -10.31 1.85 -5.36
N LYS A 84 -10.31 3.18 -5.26
CA LYS A 84 -11.45 4.03 -5.66
C LYS A 84 -12.79 3.68 -4.97
N CYS A 85 -12.75 3.12 -3.77
CA CYS A 85 -13.93 2.71 -3.00
C CYS A 85 -14.41 3.78 -1.99
N HIS A 86 -13.91 5.02 -2.09
CA HIS A 86 -14.22 6.12 -1.17
C HIS A 86 -13.90 5.79 0.30
N LEU A 87 -12.82 5.02 0.53
CA LEU A 87 -12.43 4.60 1.86
C LEU A 87 -11.87 5.75 2.69
N THR A 88 -12.33 5.84 3.93
CA THR A 88 -11.77 6.70 4.98
C THR A 88 -10.94 5.90 5.99
N GLU A 89 -11.19 4.59 6.11
CA GLU A 89 -10.46 3.68 6.97
C GLU A 89 -10.38 2.29 6.32
N LEU A 90 -9.21 1.65 6.43
CA LEU A 90 -8.97 0.25 6.07
C LEU A 90 -8.26 -0.42 7.24
N LYS A 91 -8.87 -1.48 7.78
CA LYS A 91 -8.28 -2.33 8.81
C LYS A 91 -8.15 -3.75 8.28
N LEU A 92 -6.95 -4.30 8.45
CA LEU A 92 -6.62 -5.67 8.11
C LEU A 92 -6.36 -6.42 9.41
N ASP A 93 -7.17 -7.42 9.72
CA ASP A 93 -6.98 -8.32 10.86
C ASP A 93 -6.80 -9.76 10.35
N LYS A 94 -5.76 -10.43 10.84
CA LYS A 94 -5.43 -11.83 10.46
C LYS A 94 -5.40 -12.07 8.95
N CYS A 95 -4.70 -11.25 8.19
CA CYS A 95 -4.46 -11.45 6.75
C CYS A 95 -3.03 -11.97 6.45
N PRO A 96 -2.58 -13.11 7.01
CA PRO A 96 -1.19 -13.56 6.91
C PRO A 96 -0.78 -14.08 5.52
N LEU A 97 -1.76 -14.26 4.63
CA LEU A 97 -1.55 -14.75 3.27
C LEU A 97 -1.70 -13.64 2.21
N LEU A 98 -2.00 -12.41 2.62
CA LEU A 98 -2.16 -11.30 1.68
C LEU A 98 -0.82 -10.97 1.03
N GLU A 99 -0.74 -11.15 -0.29
CA GLU A 99 0.45 -10.87 -1.11
C GLU A 99 0.30 -9.59 -1.94
N ASN A 100 -0.93 -9.22 -2.31
CA ASN A 100 -1.23 -8.04 -3.11
C ASN A 100 -2.32 -7.19 -2.45
N LEU A 101 -2.00 -5.93 -2.17
CA LEU A 101 -2.95 -4.94 -1.67
C LEU A 101 -2.95 -3.71 -2.57
N ASN A 102 -4.09 -3.42 -3.18
CA ASN A 102 -4.36 -2.16 -3.86
C ASN A 102 -5.44 -1.39 -3.09
N CYS A 103 -5.07 -0.27 -2.49
CA CYS A 103 -5.98 0.65 -1.80
C CYS A 103 -5.84 2.09 -2.32
N ALA A 104 -5.38 2.24 -3.55
CA ALA A 104 -5.12 3.52 -4.19
C ALA A 104 -6.39 4.37 -4.40
N TYR A 105 -6.21 5.68 -4.52
CA TYR A 105 -7.27 6.64 -4.82
C TYR A 105 -8.44 6.60 -3.82
N ASN A 106 -8.10 6.63 -2.54
CA ASN A 106 -9.04 6.71 -1.43
C ASN A 106 -8.76 7.96 -0.58
N ARG A 107 -9.26 8.01 0.66
CA ARG A 107 -9.07 9.12 1.60
C ARG A 107 -8.40 8.66 2.90
N LEU A 108 -7.61 7.58 2.84
CA LEU A 108 -6.95 7.01 4.01
C LEU A 108 -5.93 8.01 4.59
N ILE A 109 -5.92 8.16 5.91
CA ILE A 109 -4.97 9.03 6.65
C ILE A 109 -3.80 8.23 7.23
N THR A 110 -4.06 6.95 7.53
CA THR A 110 -3.10 6.00 8.09
C THR A 110 -3.31 4.64 7.45
N LEU A 111 -2.22 3.90 7.23
CA LEU A 111 -2.27 2.50 6.80
C LEU A 111 -1.31 1.67 7.64
N GLU A 112 -1.81 0.62 8.27
CA GLU A 112 -1.05 -0.31 9.09
C GLU A 112 -1.06 -1.71 8.48
N LEU A 113 0.12 -2.27 8.24
CA LEU A 113 0.30 -3.55 7.53
C LEU A 113 0.96 -4.62 8.39
N VAL A 114 0.94 -4.44 9.72
CA VAL A 114 1.60 -5.33 10.69
C VAL A 114 1.07 -6.77 10.61
N CYS A 115 -0.16 -6.96 10.13
CA CYS A 115 -0.80 -8.26 9.99
C CYS A 115 -0.60 -8.94 8.62
N CYS A 116 0.24 -8.39 7.75
CA CYS A 116 0.42 -8.83 6.36
C CYS A 116 1.87 -9.23 6.02
N PRO A 117 2.50 -10.18 6.75
CA PRO A 117 3.92 -10.51 6.62
C PRO A 117 4.36 -11.07 5.25
N LYS A 118 3.41 -11.45 4.38
CA LYS A 118 3.68 -11.97 3.04
C LYS A 118 3.44 -10.95 1.92
N LEU A 119 3.19 -9.69 2.27
CA LEU A 119 2.87 -8.66 1.29
C LEU A 119 4.05 -8.43 0.33
N LYS A 120 3.80 -8.57 -0.97
CA LYS A 120 4.77 -8.40 -2.06
C LYS A 120 4.48 -7.15 -2.88
N LEU A 121 3.21 -6.84 -3.11
CA LEU A 121 2.78 -5.72 -3.93
C LEU A 121 1.87 -4.83 -3.09
N LEU A 122 2.26 -3.58 -2.93
CA LEU A 122 1.45 -2.56 -2.27
C LEU A 122 1.28 -1.35 -3.19
N ASN A 123 0.02 -1.03 -3.49
CA ASN A 123 -0.35 0.27 -4.02
C ASN A 123 -1.28 0.99 -3.03
N CYS A 124 -0.83 2.13 -2.52
CA CYS A 124 -1.58 3.02 -1.65
C CYS A 124 -1.54 4.48 -2.12
N SER A 125 -1.23 4.71 -3.40
CA SER A 125 -1.11 6.06 -3.97
C SER A 125 -2.43 6.82 -4.02
N GLY A 126 -2.35 8.15 -4.12
CA GLY A 126 -3.53 9.01 -4.22
C GLY A 126 -4.43 8.95 -2.98
N ASN A 127 -3.82 8.96 -1.79
CA ASN A 127 -4.50 8.98 -0.50
C ASN A 127 -4.14 10.27 0.27
N ARG A 128 -4.38 10.28 1.59
CA ARG A 128 -3.96 11.36 2.50
C ARG A 128 -3.06 10.81 3.61
N LEU A 129 -2.28 9.78 3.29
CA LEU A 129 -1.45 9.08 4.25
C LEU A 129 -0.41 10.04 4.82
N SER A 130 -0.47 10.21 6.14
CA SER A 130 0.57 10.86 6.94
C SER A 130 1.47 9.84 7.62
N VAL A 131 0.99 8.60 7.74
CA VAL A 131 1.68 7.47 8.38
C VAL A 131 1.42 6.20 7.59
N LEU A 132 2.51 5.55 7.15
CA LEU A 132 2.50 4.19 6.61
C LEU A 132 3.34 3.31 7.53
N ARG A 133 2.70 2.38 8.25
CA ARG A 133 3.39 1.44 9.16
C ARG A 133 3.49 0.08 8.49
N SER A 134 4.71 -0.26 8.07
CA SER A 134 5.05 -1.54 7.45
C SER A 134 6.23 -2.16 8.21
N ARG A 135 5.97 -2.73 9.40
CA ARG A 135 6.99 -3.55 10.08
C ARG A 135 6.89 -4.97 9.53
N CYS A 136 7.99 -5.52 9.00
CA CYS A 136 8.16 -6.92 8.58
C CYS A 136 7.83 -7.32 7.13
N ASN A 137 7.73 -6.39 6.17
CA ASN A 137 7.52 -6.75 4.75
C ASN A 137 8.86 -6.89 4.00
N ARG A 138 9.71 -7.83 4.44
CA ARG A 138 11.00 -8.11 3.78
C ARG A 138 10.85 -8.63 2.34
N GLY A 139 9.71 -9.25 2.05
CA GLY A 139 9.36 -9.74 0.72
C GLY A 139 8.63 -8.72 -0.18
N LEU A 140 8.59 -7.44 0.21
CA LEU A 140 7.96 -6.41 -0.62
C LEU A 140 8.79 -6.20 -1.89
N VAL A 141 8.17 -6.38 -3.06
CA VAL A 141 8.78 -6.26 -4.39
C VAL A 141 8.41 -4.93 -5.05
N TYR A 142 7.19 -4.44 -4.77
CA TYR A 142 6.65 -3.21 -5.32
C TYR A 142 5.96 -2.38 -4.23
N LEU A 143 6.34 -1.11 -4.14
CA LEU A 143 5.69 -0.13 -3.29
C LEU A 143 5.36 1.13 -4.10
N ASP A 144 4.08 1.44 -4.23
CA ASP A 144 3.60 2.76 -4.62
C ASP A 144 2.86 3.43 -3.46
N CYS A 145 3.44 4.51 -2.95
CA CYS A 145 2.88 5.39 -1.93
C CYS A 145 2.89 6.86 -2.39
N SER A 146 2.95 7.08 -3.71
CA SER A 146 2.93 8.41 -4.31
C SER A 146 1.63 9.19 -4.03
N ASP A 147 1.66 10.49 -4.25
CA ASP A 147 0.49 11.37 -4.09
C ASP A 147 -0.18 11.21 -2.72
N ASN A 148 0.60 11.43 -1.67
CA ASN A 148 0.19 11.36 -0.27
C ASN A 148 0.77 12.58 0.50
N VAL A 149 0.76 12.54 1.84
CA VAL A 149 1.33 13.61 2.68
C VAL A 149 2.36 13.06 3.67
N LEU A 150 3.06 11.99 3.30
CA LEU A 150 4.07 11.35 4.13
C LEU A 150 5.25 12.30 4.37
N GLN A 151 5.64 12.45 5.64
CA GLN A 151 6.83 13.22 6.04
C GLN A 151 8.05 12.34 6.26
N SER A 152 7.82 11.06 6.56
CA SER A 152 8.84 10.01 6.63
C SER A 152 8.31 8.75 5.96
N LEU A 153 9.25 7.97 5.43
CA LEU A 153 9.00 6.63 4.93
C LEU A 153 10.14 5.75 5.45
N GLU A 154 9.78 4.80 6.33
CA GLU A 154 10.72 3.86 6.93
C GLU A 154 10.57 2.51 6.22
N LEU A 155 11.63 2.09 5.53
CA LEU A 155 11.76 0.77 4.92
C LEU A 155 12.87 0.02 5.67
N ASP A 156 12.49 -0.85 6.60
CA ASP A 156 13.42 -1.66 7.40
C ASP A 156 14.06 -2.77 6.54
N ALA A 157 15.07 -2.42 5.74
CA ALA A 157 15.80 -3.32 4.83
C ALA A 157 14.87 -4.27 4.06
N CYS A 158 14.38 -3.81 2.91
CA CYS A 158 13.54 -4.57 1.98
C CYS A 158 14.42 -5.11 0.84
N PRO A 159 15.14 -6.24 1.02
CA PRO A 159 16.11 -6.73 0.05
C PRO A 159 15.48 -7.07 -1.30
N ASP A 160 14.22 -7.51 -1.30
CA ASP A 160 13.50 -7.94 -2.50
C ASP A 160 12.82 -6.77 -3.26
N LEU A 161 12.92 -5.54 -2.75
CA LEU A 161 12.22 -4.38 -3.30
C LEU A 161 12.87 -3.96 -4.63
N LEU A 162 12.08 -4.04 -5.70
CA LEU A 162 12.51 -3.67 -7.06
C LEU A 162 12.04 -2.27 -7.44
N TYR A 163 10.82 -1.92 -7.06
CA TYR A 163 10.14 -0.69 -7.49
C TYR A 163 9.64 0.10 -6.29
N LEU A 164 10.07 1.36 -6.20
CA LEU A 164 9.64 2.30 -5.18
C LEU A 164 9.16 3.60 -5.80
N PHE A 165 7.88 3.91 -5.65
CA PHE A 165 7.29 5.19 -6.02
C PHE A 165 6.79 5.90 -4.77
N CYS A 166 7.41 7.04 -4.45
CA CYS A 166 7.04 7.88 -3.32
C CYS A 166 7.02 9.37 -3.69
N PHE A 167 6.89 9.66 -4.99
CA PHE A 167 6.78 11.02 -5.50
C PHE A 167 5.53 11.74 -4.98
N SER A 168 5.52 13.08 -5.04
CA SER A 168 4.42 13.91 -4.54
C SER A 168 4.05 13.60 -3.08
N ASN A 169 5.05 13.65 -2.20
CA ASN A 169 4.89 13.55 -0.75
C ASN A 169 5.57 14.77 -0.08
N ARG A 170 5.86 14.68 1.23
CA ARG A 170 6.58 15.71 2.01
C ARG A 170 7.87 15.16 2.61
N LEU A 171 8.50 14.19 1.93
CA LEU A 171 9.73 13.56 2.39
C LEU A 171 10.91 14.53 2.23
N HIS A 172 11.77 14.59 3.24
CA HIS A 172 13.01 15.38 3.19
C HIS A 172 14.25 14.48 3.20
N SER A 173 14.07 13.21 3.54
CA SER A 173 15.11 12.19 3.59
C SER A 173 14.49 10.83 3.34
N LEU A 174 15.26 9.92 2.78
CA LEU A 174 14.89 8.53 2.56
C LEU A 174 16.17 7.70 2.65
N TYR A 175 16.09 6.59 3.39
CA TYR A 175 17.19 5.65 3.53
C TYR A 175 16.81 4.33 2.88
N LEU A 176 17.60 3.89 1.91
CA LEU A 176 17.35 2.65 1.14
C LEU A 176 18.46 1.61 1.34
N GLY A 177 19.23 1.73 2.42
CA GLY A 177 20.27 0.74 2.74
C GLY A 177 19.66 -0.66 2.94
N GLY A 178 20.25 -1.66 2.29
CA GLY A 178 19.77 -3.04 2.30
C GLY A 178 18.58 -3.31 1.37
N CYS A 179 18.19 -2.36 0.51
CA CYS A 179 17.28 -2.59 -0.61
C CYS A 179 18.10 -2.84 -1.89
N ASP A 180 18.84 -3.96 -1.88
CA ASP A 180 19.94 -4.20 -2.82
C ASP A 180 19.47 -4.49 -4.26
N ASP A 181 18.21 -4.90 -4.44
CA ASP A 181 17.64 -5.24 -5.74
C ASP A 181 16.86 -4.12 -6.43
N LEU A 182 16.79 -2.93 -5.85
CA LEU A 182 16.08 -1.78 -6.43
C LEU A 182 16.50 -1.52 -7.87
N VAL A 183 15.54 -1.29 -8.76
CA VAL A 183 15.78 -0.94 -10.17
C VAL A 183 15.06 0.33 -10.60
N CYS A 184 14.04 0.74 -9.86
CA CYS A 184 13.28 1.94 -10.17
C CYS A 184 12.90 2.67 -8.89
N VAL A 185 13.30 3.94 -8.80
CA VAL A 185 12.98 4.81 -7.67
C VAL A 185 12.46 6.14 -8.20
N ASP A 186 11.28 6.54 -7.76
CA ASP A 186 10.76 7.90 -8.00
C ASP A 186 10.47 8.60 -6.68
N ILE A 187 11.22 9.66 -6.43
CA ILE A 187 11.12 10.53 -5.24
C ILE A 187 10.77 11.98 -5.63
N GLY A 188 10.33 12.23 -6.87
CA GLY A 188 10.03 13.57 -7.36
C GLY A 188 8.96 14.30 -6.54
N GLY A 189 8.91 15.63 -6.61
CA GLY A 189 7.85 16.42 -5.96
C GLY A 189 7.81 16.31 -4.43
N ASN A 190 8.96 16.06 -3.79
CA ASN A 190 9.12 16.00 -2.34
C ASN A 190 9.82 17.28 -1.82
N GLY A 191 10.51 17.21 -0.68
CA GLY A 191 11.26 18.30 -0.07
C GLY A 191 12.74 17.98 0.13
N PHE A 192 13.35 17.13 -0.71
CA PHE A 192 14.75 16.77 -0.52
C PHE A 192 15.67 17.96 -0.79
N GLU A 193 16.56 18.24 0.16
CA GLU A 193 17.70 19.14 -0.03
C GLU A 193 18.84 18.40 -0.73
N ALA A 194 19.77 19.15 -1.33
CA ALA A 194 20.87 18.57 -2.11
C ALA A 194 21.73 17.58 -1.30
N GLU A 195 21.95 17.86 -0.02
CA GLU A 195 22.69 16.94 0.85
C GLU A 195 21.91 15.65 1.11
N ALA A 196 20.60 15.73 1.33
CA ALA A 196 19.76 14.55 1.50
C ALA A 196 19.72 13.68 0.24
N LEU A 197 19.70 14.31 -0.96
CA LEU A 197 19.86 13.60 -2.23
C LEU A 197 21.21 12.89 -2.30
N ASN A 198 22.32 13.55 -1.93
CA ASN A 198 23.65 12.93 -1.96
C ASN A 198 23.75 11.71 -1.01
N GLN A 199 23.11 11.80 0.17
CA GLN A 199 23.04 10.68 1.11
C GLN A 199 22.22 9.52 0.54
N LEU A 200 21.08 9.81 -0.07
CA LEU A 200 20.27 8.82 -0.77
C LEU A 200 21.08 8.14 -1.89
N PHE A 201 21.71 8.91 -2.78
CA PHE A 201 22.50 8.39 -3.90
C PHE A 201 23.62 7.47 -3.44
N SER A 202 24.28 7.83 -2.34
CA SER A 202 25.32 7.01 -1.72
C SER A 202 24.78 5.67 -1.20
N SER A 203 23.54 5.65 -0.70
CA SER A 203 22.88 4.45 -0.16
C SER A 203 22.33 3.49 -1.22
N LEU A 204 22.14 3.94 -2.46
CA LEU A 204 21.61 3.09 -3.54
C LEU A 204 22.57 1.94 -3.88
N PRO A 205 22.05 0.78 -4.33
CA PRO A 205 22.88 -0.31 -4.82
C PRO A 205 23.69 0.10 -6.06
N ALA A 206 24.82 -0.58 -6.26
CA ALA A 206 25.66 -0.44 -7.45
C ALA A 206 25.45 -1.66 -8.35
N PHE A 207 25.31 -1.45 -9.66
CA PHE A 207 25.07 -2.55 -10.61
C PHE A 207 26.31 -2.85 -11.44
N THR A 208 26.67 -4.13 -11.52
CA THR A 208 27.63 -4.64 -12.50
C THR A 208 26.86 -5.01 -13.77
N GLU A 209 27.18 -4.35 -14.88
CA GLU A 209 26.69 -4.52 -16.27
C GLU A 209 25.44 -5.40 -16.52
N GLY A 210 24.40 -4.83 -17.12
CA GLY A 210 23.24 -5.55 -17.66
C GLY A 210 21.90 -5.29 -16.95
N ARG A 211 21.92 -4.70 -15.75
CA ARG A 211 20.70 -4.24 -15.05
C ARG A 211 20.49 -2.76 -15.32
N GLU A 212 19.39 -2.39 -15.99
CA GLU A 212 19.02 -0.99 -16.16
C GLU A 212 18.28 -0.51 -14.91
N ALA A 213 18.88 0.44 -14.19
CA ALA A 213 18.25 1.08 -13.05
C ALA A 213 17.94 2.55 -13.34
N THR A 214 16.80 3.03 -12.89
CA THR A 214 16.27 4.35 -13.18
C THR A 214 15.87 5.10 -11.92
N ILE A 215 16.20 6.39 -11.86
CA ILE A 215 15.79 7.26 -10.76
C ILE A 215 15.21 8.57 -11.30
N ARG A 216 14.09 8.99 -10.72
CA ARG A 216 13.53 10.33 -10.87
C ARG A 216 13.49 11.02 -9.52
N PHE A 217 13.96 12.27 -9.47
CA PHE A 217 14.13 12.99 -8.21
C PHE A 217 13.96 14.51 -8.33
N GLU A 218 13.27 15.02 -9.35
CA GLU A 218 13.02 16.46 -9.49
C GLU A 218 12.32 17.02 -8.24
N GLN A 219 12.89 18.05 -7.62
CA GLN A 219 12.35 18.65 -6.39
C GLN A 219 11.84 20.08 -6.66
N PRO A 220 10.73 20.51 -6.04
CA PRO A 220 10.20 21.87 -6.20
C PRO A 220 11.18 22.97 -5.76
N ASN A 221 12.15 22.66 -4.89
CA ASN A 221 13.15 23.59 -4.39
C ASN A 221 14.39 23.75 -5.31
N GLY A 222 14.45 23.01 -6.43
CA GLY A 222 15.56 23.08 -7.37
C GLY A 222 16.86 22.45 -6.87
N SER A 223 16.79 21.55 -5.87
CA SER A 223 17.96 20.95 -5.22
C SER A 223 18.78 20.05 -6.16
N GLU A 224 18.19 19.56 -7.24
CA GLU A 224 18.84 18.77 -8.28
C GLU A 224 20.03 19.50 -8.92
N ARG A 225 20.02 20.84 -8.92
CA ARG A 225 21.12 21.67 -9.47
C ARG A 225 22.39 21.66 -8.61
N LYS A 226 22.27 21.20 -7.36
CA LYS A 226 23.36 21.21 -6.36
C LYS A 226 23.75 19.81 -5.90
N CYS A 227 23.06 18.78 -6.36
CA CYS A 227 23.35 17.40 -6.01
C CYS A 227 24.53 16.85 -6.83
N ARG A 228 25.12 15.75 -6.34
CA ARG A 228 26.28 15.08 -6.90
C ARG A 228 25.87 13.94 -7.82
N MET A 229 25.61 14.27 -9.09
CA MET A 229 25.19 13.33 -10.13
C MET A 229 26.19 12.19 -10.36
N GLU A 230 27.47 12.45 -10.12
CA GLU A 230 28.55 11.47 -10.22
C GLU A 230 28.33 10.25 -9.32
N LEU A 231 27.62 10.39 -8.19
CA LEU A 231 27.30 9.28 -7.29
C LEU A 231 26.34 8.28 -7.94
N LEU A 232 25.35 8.77 -8.69
CA LEU A 232 24.40 7.93 -9.43
C LEU A 232 25.10 7.24 -10.61
N HIS A 233 25.87 7.99 -11.38
CA HIS A 233 26.60 7.46 -12.55
C HIS A 233 27.62 6.40 -12.14
N ALA A 234 28.36 6.60 -11.05
CA ALA A 234 29.31 5.63 -10.53
C ALA A 234 28.65 4.30 -10.11
N LYS A 235 27.35 4.33 -9.80
CA LYS A 235 26.55 3.15 -9.42
C LYS A 235 25.74 2.57 -10.58
N GLY A 236 25.77 3.18 -11.76
CA GLY A 236 25.04 2.73 -12.95
C GLY A 236 23.57 3.15 -13.04
N TRP A 237 23.13 4.14 -12.25
CA TRP A 237 21.75 4.65 -12.30
C TRP A 237 21.55 5.64 -13.44
N LYS A 238 20.48 5.48 -14.21
CA LYS A 238 20.02 6.42 -15.24
C LYS A 238 18.99 7.39 -14.65
N VAL A 239 19.07 8.66 -15.01
CA VAL A 239 18.08 9.68 -14.60
C VAL A 239 17.05 9.87 -15.71
N VAL A 240 15.77 9.82 -15.36
CA VAL A 240 14.60 9.77 -16.28
C VAL A 240 13.45 10.67 -15.84
#